data_AF-W4HFM2-F1
#
_entry.id   AF-W4HFM2-F1
#
_cell.length_a   1.000
_cell.length_b   1.000
_cell.length_c   1.000
_cell.angle_alpha   90.00
_cell.angle_beta   90.00
_cell.angle_gamma   90.00
#
_symmetry.space_group_name_H-M   'P 1'
#
loop_
_entity.id
_entity.type
_entity.pdbx_description
1 polymer ?
#
loop_
_entity_poly.entity_id
_entity_poly.type
_entity_poly.pdbx_seq_one_letter_code
_entity_poly.pdbx_strand_id
1 'polypeptide(L)' 'MKTEAQESRRKLVELLEAKLGNERAREFLRTPNPLLGYQAPRELMDADHLGLMRLTVLVSAMGTTSLAG' A
#
# COMPACT_ATOMS: atom_id res chain seq x y z
N MET A 1 3.71 0.27 -23.74
CA MET A 1 2.96 -0.65 -22.87
C MET A 1 3.37 -0.37 -21.43
N LYS A 2 2.42 -0.09 -20.52
CA LYS A 2 2.71 -0.14 -19.08
C LYS A 2 2.87 -1.61 -18.72
N THR A 3 3.91 -1.97 -17.97
CA THR A 3 4.12 -3.35 -17.54
C THR A 3 3.04 -3.74 -16.53
N GLU A 4 2.59 -5.01 -16.51
CA GLU A 4 1.54 -5.48 -15.59
C GLU A 4 1.86 -5.17 -14.11
N ALA A 5 3.15 -5.15 -13.77
CA ALA A 5 3.65 -4.73 -12.46
C ALA A 5 3.35 -3.26 -12.14
N GLN A 6 3.45 -2.35 -13.11
CA GLN A 6 3.10 -0.93 -12.92
C GLN A 6 1.60 -0.74 -12.70
N GLU A 7 0.78 -1.51 -13.42
CA GLU A 7 -0.67 -1.46 -13.24
C GLU A 7 -1.08 -2.00 -11.87
N SER A 8 -0.47 -3.09 -11.43
CA SER A 8 -0.71 -3.68 -10.11
C SER A 8 -0.34 -2.71 -8.98
N ARG A 9 0.81 -2.04 -9.10
CA ARG A 9 1.21 -0.98 -8.15
C ARG A 9 0.20 0.16 -8.09
N ARG A 10 -0.27 0.64 -9.25
CA ARG A 10 -1.28 1.71 -9.31
C ARG A 10 -2.57 1.30 -8.59
N LYS A 11 -3.11 0.11 -8.90
CA LYS A 11 -4.34 -0.39 -8.26
C LYS A 11 -4.20 -0.54 -6.75
N LEU A 12 -3.04 -0.96 -6.26
CA LEU A 12 -2.78 -1.05 -4.82
C LEU A 12 -2.80 0.33 -4.15
N VAL A 13 -2.20 1.35 -4.78
CA VAL A 13 -2.23 2.72 -4.26
C VAL A 13 -3.66 3.26 -4.27
N GLU A 14 -4.42 3.04 -5.34
CA GLU A 14 -5.84 3.43 -5.42
C GLU A 14 -6.68 2.78 -4.30
N LEU A 15 -6.46 1.49 -4.00
CA LEU A 15 -7.12 0.80 -2.90
C LEU A 15 -6.74 1.37 -1.53
N LEU A 16 -5.46 1.68 -1.33
CA LEU A 16 -4.97 2.28 -0.09
C LEU A 16 -5.58 3.67 0.13
N GLU A 17 -5.61 4.50 -0.91
CA GLU A 17 -6.24 5.83 -0.88
C GLU A 17 -7.74 5.74 -0.58
N ALA A 18 -8.44 4.74 -1.13
CA ALA A 18 -9.85 4.51 -0.84
C ALA A 18 -10.10 4.09 0.64
N LYS A 19 -9.13 3.44 1.30
CA LYS A 19 -9.27 3.00 2.70
C LYS A 19 -8.88 4.05 3.73
N LEU A 20 -7.89 4.87 3.43
CA LEU A 20 -7.27 5.80 4.39
C LEU A 20 -7.45 7.29 4.06
N GLY A 21 -7.82 7.62 2.83
CA GLY A 21 -7.71 8.97 2.28
C GLY A 21 -6.30 9.27 1.76
N ASN A 22 -6.20 10.25 0.85
CA ASN A 22 -4.98 10.49 0.08
C ASN A 22 -3.75 10.85 0.94
N GLU A 23 -3.91 11.74 1.94
CA GLU A 23 -2.81 12.18 2.79
C GLU A 23 -2.25 11.04 3.64
N ARG A 24 -3.13 10.29 4.31
CA ARG A 24 -2.74 9.13 5.14
C ARG A 24 -2.17 7.99 4.30
N ALA A 25 -2.65 7.78 3.08
CA ALA A 25 -2.06 6.82 2.16
C ALA A 25 -0.62 7.22 1.77
N ARG A 26 -0.37 8.50 1.48
CA ARG A 26 0.99 9.00 1.19
C ARG A 26 1.92 8.85 2.39
N GLU A 27 1.42 9.14 3.59
CA GLU A 27 2.18 8.93 4.83
C GLU A 27 2.49 7.45 5.03
N PHE A 28 1.49 6.58 4.96
CA PHE A 28 1.64 5.13 5.06
C PHE A 28 2.73 4.59 4.11
N LEU A 29 2.73 5.03 2.85
CA LEU A 29 3.70 4.57 1.86
C LEU A 29 5.15 4.95 2.19
N ARG A 30 5.37 6.00 2.97
CA ARG A 30 6.70 6.53 3.33
C ARG A 30 7.13 6.16 4.74
N THR A 31 6.21 5.76 5.60
CA THR A 31 6.50 5.45 7.00
C THR A 31 6.91 3.97 7.15
N PRO A 32 8.08 3.68 7.73
CA PRO A 32 8.47 2.34 8.14
C PRO A 32 7.38 1.62 8.93
N ASN A 33 6.99 0.42 8.51
CA ASN A 33 5.91 -0.32 9.16
C ASN A 33 6.44 -1.54 9.92
N PRO A 34 6.11 -1.73 11.22
CA PRO A 34 6.60 -2.86 12.00
C PRO A 34 6.13 -4.23 11.46
N LEU A 35 4.95 -4.31 10.85
CA LEU A 35 4.46 -5.55 10.21
C LEU A 35 5.24 -5.92 8.95
N LEU A 36 6.04 -4.98 8.44
CA LEU A 36 6.90 -5.12 7.27
C LEU A 36 8.38 -5.16 7.65
N GLY A 37 8.71 -5.43 8.93
CA GLY A 37 10.08 -5.46 9.40
C GLY A 37 10.74 -4.07 9.42
N TYR A 38 9.96 -3.02 9.70
CA TYR A 38 10.41 -1.63 9.69
C TYR A 38 10.90 -1.12 8.32
N GLN A 39 10.43 -1.72 7.23
CA GLN A 39 10.65 -1.20 5.88
C GLN A 39 9.50 -0.27 5.46
N ALA A 40 9.79 0.72 4.62
CA ALA A 40 8.75 1.56 4.06
C ALA A 40 8.00 0.81 2.96
N PRO A 41 6.65 0.85 2.91
CA PRO A 41 5.88 0.16 1.88
C PRO A 41 6.31 0.48 0.45
N ARG A 42 6.66 1.74 0.15
CA ARG A 42 7.12 2.12 -1.18
C ARG A 42 8.37 1.35 -1.63
N GLU A 43 9.32 1.15 -0.73
CA GLU A 43 10.56 0.42 -1.01
C GLU A 43 10.26 -1.05 -1.35
N LEU A 44 9.32 -1.66 -0.62
CA LEU A 44 8.87 -3.04 -0.86
C LEU A 44 8.12 -3.21 -2.17
N MET A 45 7.32 -2.23 -2.58
CA MET A 45 6.63 -2.25 -3.89
C MET A 45 7.60 -2.17 -5.07
N ASP A 46 8.76 -1.55 -4.85
CA ASP A 46 9.76 -1.30 -5.88
C ASP A 46 10.84 -2.38 -5.95
N ALA A 47 11.07 -3.13 -4.85
CA ALA A 47 12.09 -4.17 -4.76
C ALA A 47 11.77 -5.43 -5.57
N ASP A 48 10.61 -6.06 -5.33
CA ASP A 48 10.24 -7.32 -5.99
C ASP A 48 8.72 -7.60 -5.97
N HIS A 49 8.30 -8.67 -6.65
CA HIS A 49 6.91 -9.12 -6.66
C HIS A 49 6.40 -9.57 -5.28
N LEU A 50 7.28 -10.07 -4.41
CA LEU A 50 6.90 -10.56 -3.08
C LEU A 50 6.51 -9.41 -2.15
N GLY A 51 7.24 -8.29 -2.19
CA GLY A 51 6.93 -7.07 -1.47
C GLY A 51 5.58 -6.51 -1.87
N LEU A 52 5.26 -6.50 -3.17
CA LEU A 52 3.95 -6.11 -3.68
C LEU A 52 2.83 -7.03 -3.16
N MET A 53 3.03 -8.35 -3.12
CA MET A 53 2.05 -9.30 -2.57
C MET A 53 1.82 -9.08 -1.06
N ARG A 54 2.90 -8.94 -0.27
CA ARG A 54 2.80 -8.69 1.17
C ARG A 54 2.00 -7.43 1.48
N LEU A 55 2.24 -6.37 0.72
CA LEU A 55 1.50 -5.11 0.86
C LEU A 55 0.05 -5.25 0.43
N THR A 56 -0.21 -6.02 -0.63
CA THR A 56 -1.58 -6.28 -1.08
C THR A 56 -2.38 -6.98 0.01
N VAL A 57 -1.81 -7.98 0.68
CA VAL A 57 -2.43 -8.66 1.82
C VAL A 57 -2.67 -7.69 2.97
N LEU A 58 -1.66 -6.90 3.34
CA LEU A 58 -1.76 -5.93 4.43
C LEU A 58 -2.88 -4.92 4.17
N VAL A 59 -2.87 -4.25 3.02
CA VAL A 59 -3.87 -3.25 2.63
C VAL A 59 -5.27 -3.87 2.51
N SER A 60 -5.38 -5.10 2.02
CA SER A 60 -6.67 -5.81 1.96
C SER A 60 -7.24 -6.11 3.34
N ALA A 61 -6.38 -6.47 4.29
CA ALA A 61 -6.75 -6.74 5.69
C ALA A 61 -7.09 -5.47 6.49
N MET A 62 -6.66 -4.29 6.03
CA MET A 62 -7.02 -3.02 6.66
C MET A 62 -8.52 -2.77 6.51
N GLY A 63 -9.17 -2.42 7.63
CA GLY A 63 -10.54 -1.91 7.61
C GLY A 63 -10.65 -0.62 6.79
N THR A 64 -11.86 -0.29 6.34
CA THR A 64 -12.14 1.07 5.86
C THR A 64 -12.22 1.99 7.07
N THR A 65 -11.57 3.14 7.02
CA THR A 65 -11.75 4.17 8.04
C THR A 65 -13.13 4.80 7.81
N SER A 66 -14.20 4.17 8.28
CA SER A 66 -15.51 4.81 8.34
C SER A 66 -15.45 5.86 9.44
N LEU A 67 -15.18 7.10 9.06
CA LEU A 67 -15.44 8.26 9.93
C LEU A 67 -16.96 8.48 9.95
N ALA A 68 -17.67 7.61 10.68
CA ALA A 68 -18.94 7.96 11.28
C ALA A 68 -18.62 8.45 12.69
N GLY A 69 -18.43 9.76 12.82
CA GLY A 69 -18.17 10.48 14.06
C GLY A 69 -18.45 11.94 13.86
#